data_AF-A0A1X2AYW6-F1
#
_entry.id   AF-A0A1X2AYW6-F1
#
_cell.length_a   1.000
_cell.length_b   1.000
_cell.length_c   1.000
_cell.angle_alpha   90.00
_cell.angle_beta   90.00
_cell.angle_gamma   90.00
#
_symmetry.space_group_name_H-M   'P 1'
#
loop_
_entity.id
_entity.type
_entity.pdbx_description
1 polymer ?
#
loop_
_entity_poly.entity_id
_entity_poly.type
_entity_poly.pdbx_seq_one_letter_code
_entity_poly.pdbx_strand_id
1 'polypeptide(L)'
;MPPRATGGNMDLRHLVPRSTLYLPVEVEGALFFADDGHGAQGDGEVCITGLETGVSGTLRLSVDRRKKVSEPEFVTFRPLNVDAGAAGDYGTTAAGPDLFECRSARGTRARTCASASSRAGRRGRSKCRKPSWPHWSPATR
;
A
#
# COMPACT_ATOMS: atom_id res chain seq x y z
N MET A 1 3.47 -7.88 5.78
CA MET A 1 3.47 -7.01 6.99
C MET A 1 2.20 -6.13 6.95
N PRO A 2 1.81 -5.35 7.98
CA PRO A 2 0.71 -4.41 7.82
C PRO A 2 1.18 -3.08 7.18
N PRO A 3 0.33 -2.39 6.40
CA PRO A 3 0.57 -1.00 6.00
C PRO A 3 0.51 -0.05 7.21
N ARG A 4 1.10 1.14 7.06
CA ARG A 4 1.20 2.20 8.06
C ARG A 4 0.90 3.56 7.41
N ALA A 5 0.64 4.58 8.24
CA ALA A 5 0.51 5.96 7.78
C ALA A 5 1.76 6.50 7.06
N THR A 6 2.93 5.89 7.30
CA THR A 6 4.20 6.21 6.64
C THR A 6 4.52 5.30 5.44
N GLY A 7 3.57 4.47 5.00
CA GLY A 7 3.75 3.50 3.91
C GLY A 7 3.79 2.06 4.41
N GLY A 8 4.91 1.36 4.22
CA GLY A 8 5.04 -0.07 4.58
C GLY A 8 4.49 -1.01 3.50
N ASN A 9 3.90 -2.13 3.91
CA ASN A 9 3.32 -3.17 3.03
C ASN A 9 2.01 -2.66 2.40
N MET A 10 2.12 -1.74 1.45
CA MET A 10 0.95 -1.08 0.87
C MET A 10 0.26 -1.93 -0.20
N ASP A 11 1.01 -2.78 -0.90
CA ASP A 11 0.54 -3.71 -1.93
C ASP A 11 -0.40 -3.03 -2.94
N LEU A 12 0.06 -1.90 -3.47
CA LEU A 12 -0.66 -1.07 -4.43
C LEU A 12 -0.26 -1.45 -5.85
N ARG A 13 -1.10 -2.21 -6.55
CA ARG A 13 -0.88 -2.55 -7.98
C ARG A 13 -0.77 -1.34 -8.91
N HIS A 14 -1.18 -0.15 -8.45
CA HIS A 14 -1.16 1.10 -9.20
C HIS A 14 0.15 1.88 -9.04
N LEU A 15 1.03 1.49 -8.11
CA LEU A 15 2.39 2.03 -8.00
C LEU A 15 3.29 1.40 -9.07
N VAL A 16 3.12 1.90 -10.28
CA VAL A 16 3.83 1.45 -11.49
C VAL A 16 4.78 2.55 -11.97
N PRO A 17 5.68 2.29 -12.94
CA PRO A 17 6.51 3.34 -13.54
C PRO A 17 5.69 4.56 -13.93
N ARG A 18 6.23 5.76 -13.65
CA ARG A 18 5.59 7.07 -13.82
C ARG A 18 4.51 7.43 -12.78
N SER A 19 4.34 6.63 -11.74
CA SER A 19 3.54 7.04 -10.57
C SER A 19 4.37 7.94 -9.65
N THR A 20 3.70 8.86 -8.96
CA THR A 20 4.28 9.66 -7.87
C THR A 20 3.61 9.26 -6.58
N LEU A 21 4.41 8.82 -5.59
CA LEU A 21 3.95 8.50 -4.24
C LEU A 21 4.39 9.60 -3.29
N TYR A 22 3.45 10.11 -2.50
CA TYR A 22 3.67 11.07 -1.42
C TYR A 22 3.56 10.34 -0.09
N LEU A 23 4.61 10.42 0.72
CA LEU A 23 4.68 9.85 2.05
C LEU A 23 4.91 10.96 3.07
N PRO A 24 4.34 10.86 4.28
CA PRO A 24 4.69 11.76 5.36
C PRO A 24 6.14 11.54 5.79
N VAL A 25 6.84 12.64 6.09
CA VAL A 25 8.20 12.63 6.65
C VAL A 25 8.10 12.88 8.15
N GLU A 26 8.15 11.79 8.93
CA GLU A 26 7.98 11.83 10.39
C GLU A 26 9.32 11.92 11.15
N VAL A 27 10.45 11.69 10.47
CA VAL A 27 11.79 11.67 11.05
C VAL A 27 12.80 12.38 10.15
N GLU A 28 13.89 12.87 10.75
CA GLU A 28 14.99 13.47 10.00
C GLU A 28 15.58 12.49 8.98
N GLY A 29 15.86 12.99 7.77
CA GLY A 29 16.37 12.18 6.67
C GLY A 29 15.32 11.27 6.01
N ALA A 30 14.06 11.26 6.49
CA ALA A 30 12.93 10.44 6.03
C ALA A 30 13.11 8.91 6.11
N LEU A 31 14.35 8.39 6.05
CA LEU A 31 14.71 6.98 6.13
C LEU A 31 13.93 6.11 5.14
N PHE A 32 13.90 6.54 3.87
CA PHE A 32 13.18 5.85 2.80
C PHE A 32 13.71 4.43 2.58
N PHE A 33 12.78 3.48 2.44
CA PHE A 33 13.05 2.08 2.09
C PHE A 33 12.00 1.58 1.11
N ALA A 34 12.41 0.72 0.17
CA ALA A 34 11.53 0.06 -0.78
C ALA A 34 12.07 -1.34 -1.10
N ASP A 35 11.15 -2.31 -1.17
CA ASP A 35 11.38 -3.72 -1.51
C ASP A 35 10.02 -4.31 -1.94
N ASP A 36 9.90 -5.64 -2.01
CA ASP A 36 8.64 -6.37 -2.23
C ASP A 36 8.11 -6.23 -3.66
N GLY A 37 8.89 -6.79 -4.58
CA GLY A 37 8.66 -6.70 -6.01
C GLY A 37 7.58 -7.61 -6.55
N HIS A 38 6.57 -7.05 -7.22
CA HIS A 38 5.55 -7.84 -7.90
C HIS A 38 5.65 -7.74 -9.43
N GLY A 39 5.83 -8.90 -10.10
CA GLY A 39 5.69 -9.01 -11.55
C GLY A 39 4.24 -8.89 -12.01
N ALA A 40 3.29 -9.28 -11.15
CA ALA A 40 1.85 -9.11 -11.34
C ALA A 40 1.13 -9.14 -9.97
N GLN A 41 0.12 -8.27 -9.79
CA GLN A 41 -0.69 -8.23 -8.59
C GLN A 41 -2.12 -7.75 -8.91
N GLY A 42 -3.12 -8.38 -8.29
CA GLY A 42 -4.51 -7.94 -8.32
C GLY A 42 -4.84 -6.96 -7.19
N ASP A 43 -6.01 -6.31 -7.26
CA ASP A 43 -6.49 -5.45 -6.18
C ASP A 43 -6.65 -6.24 -4.87
N GLY A 44 -6.12 -5.68 -3.79
CA GLY A 44 -6.27 -6.21 -2.44
C GLY A 44 -5.49 -7.49 -2.12
N GLU A 45 -4.73 -8.05 -3.07
CA GLU A 45 -3.83 -9.20 -2.82
C GLU A 45 -4.51 -10.35 -2.03
N VAL A 46 -5.72 -10.72 -2.44
CA VAL A 46 -6.58 -11.63 -1.66
C VAL A 46 -5.97 -13.01 -1.45
N CYS A 47 -5.08 -13.44 -2.36
CA CYS A 47 -4.34 -14.69 -2.29
C CYS A 47 -3.09 -14.60 -1.41
N ILE A 48 -2.93 -13.52 -0.63
CA ILE A 48 -1.85 -13.30 0.33
C ILE A 48 -0.49 -12.91 -0.29
N THR A 49 -0.30 -13.13 -1.59
CA THR A 49 0.94 -12.87 -2.32
C THR A 49 0.64 -12.42 -3.75
N GLY A 50 1.52 -11.61 -4.32
CA GLY A 50 1.59 -11.34 -5.74
C GLY A 50 2.38 -12.41 -6.49
N LEU A 51 2.74 -12.10 -7.74
CA LEU A 51 3.82 -12.80 -8.42
C LEU A 51 5.15 -12.18 -7.97
N GLU A 52 5.68 -12.70 -6.86
CA GLU A 52 6.92 -12.20 -6.24
C GLU A 52 8.13 -12.32 -7.18
N THR A 53 8.90 -11.25 -7.30
CA THR A 53 10.08 -11.23 -8.16
C THR A 53 11.07 -10.14 -7.75
N GLY A 54 12.34 -10.32 -8.11
CA GLY A 54 13.33 -9.26 -7.97
C GLY A 54 13.02 -8.12 -8.94
N VAL A 55 13.02 -6.87 -8.46
CA VAL A 55 12.85 -5.68 -9.31
C VAL A 55 14.11 -4.84 -9.27
N SER A 56 14.39 -4.20 -10.40
CA SER A 56 15.34 -3.09 -10.48
C SER A 56 14.65 -1.89 -11.10
N GLY A 57 14.95 -0.70 -10.59
CA GLY A 57 14.32 0.51 -11.04
C GLY A 57 15.02 1.75 -10.50
N THR A 58 14.70 2.89 -11.09
CA THR A 58 15.19 4.19 -10.64
C THR A 58 14.07 4.98 -9.99
N LEU A 59 14.30 5.43 -8.77
CA LEU A 59 13.40 6.28 -8.03
C LEU A 59 13.97 7.71 -7.99
N ARG A 60 13.10 8.71 -8.13
CA ARG A 60 13.44 10.11 -7.88
C ARG A 60 12.82 10.52 -6.56
N LEU A 61 13.66 10.90 -5.59
CA LEU A 61 13.22 11.39 -4.29
C LEU A 61 13.33 12.92 -4.25
N SER A 62 12.28 13.57 -3.75
CA SER A 62 12.24 15.01 -3.54
C SER A 62 11.36 15.34 -2.35
N VAL A 63 11.70 16.42 -1.63
CA VAL A 63 10.90 16.90 -0.51
C VAL A 63 9.98 18.02 -0.98
N ASP A 64 8.67 17.83 -0.85
CA ASP A 64 7.68 18.90 -1.04
C ASP A 64 7.26 19.45 0.32
N ARG A 65 7.71 20.66 0.64
CA ARG A 65 7.40 21.34 1.92
C ARG A 65 5.99 21.93 1.97
N ARG A 66 5.31 22.04 0.82
CA ARG A 66 3.96 22.62 0.73
C ARG A 66 2.89 21.55 0.87
N LYS A 67 3.19 20.32 0.44
CA LYS A 67 2.27 19.20 0.51
C LYS A 67 2.37 18.51 1.88
N LYS A 68 1.33 18.70 2.70
CA LYS A 68 1.15 17.99 3.97
C LYS A 68 0.21 16.82 3.75
N VAL A 69 0.72 15.61 3.90
CA VAL A 69 -0.07 14.37 3.85
C VAL A 69 0.02 13.70 5.21
N SER A 70 -1.09 13.15 5.69
CA SER A 70 -1.13 12.38 6.95
C SER A 70 -1.09 10.86 6.71
N GLU A 71 -1.23 10.44 5.45
CA GLU A 71 -1.23 9.06 4.99
C GLU A 71 -0.65 9.01 3.57
N PRO A 72 -0.29 7.83 3.03
CA PRO A 72 0.20 7.71 1.68
C PRO A 72 -0.85 8.14 0.65
N GLU A 73 -0.43 9.04 -0.25
CA GLU A 73 -1.21 9.50 -1.40
C GLU A 73 -0.40 9.24 -2.67
N PHE A 74 -1.04 8.93 -3.78
CA PHE A 74 -0.33 8.71 -5.03
C PHE A 74 -1.09 9.27 -6.23
N VAL A 75 -0.32 9.67 -7.24
CA VAL A 75 -0.82 9.99 -8.57
C VAL A 75 -0.26 8.95 -9.52
N THR A 76 -1.11 8.32 -10.31
CA THR A 76 -0.70 7.34 -11.31
C THR A 76 -1.21 7.72 -12.67
N PHE A 77 -0.46 7.34 -13.71
CA PHE A 77 -0.90 7.55 -15.08
C PHE A 77 -1.96 6.52 -15.50
N ARG A 78 -1.99 5.34 -14.87
CA ARG A 78 -2.97 4.31 -15.21
C ARG A 78 -4.28 4.55 -14.48
N PRO A 79 -5.42 4.42 -15.17
CA PRO A 79 -6.71 4.61 -14.51
C PRO A 79 -6.88 3.57 -13.38
N LEU A 80 -7.40 4.04 -12.24
CA LEU A 80 -7.64 3.24 -11.04
C LEU A 80 -8.74 2.22 -11.27
N ASN A 81 -9.71 2.54 -12.13
CA ASN A 81 -10.78 1.65 -12.56
C ASN A 81 -10.85 1.63 -14.09
N VAL A 82 -11.35 0.55 -14.67
CA VAL A 82 -11.52 0.42 -16.14
C VAL A 82 -12.40 1.52 -16.75
N ASP A 83 -13.23 2.16 -15.93
CA ASP A 83 -14.13 3.25 -16.33
C ASP A 83 -13.58 4.66 -16.03
N ALA A 84 -12.44 4.75 -15.33
CA ALA A 84 -11.78 6.04 -15.09
C ALA A 84 -11.08 6.47 -16.39
N GLY A 85 -11.45 7.63 -16.93
CA GLY A 85 -10.94 8.12 -18.21
C GLY A 85 -9.42 8.32 -18.25
N ALA A 86 -8.89 8.68 -19.41
CA ALA A 86 -7.44 8.76 -19.67
C ALA A 86 -6.68 9.90 -18.95
N ALA A 87 -7.33 10.68 -18.09
CA ALA A 87 -6.67 11.65 -17.24
C ALA A 87 -6.12 10.91 -16.01
N GLY A 88 -4.80 10.99 -15.77
CA GLY A 88 -4.16 10.28 -14.66
C GLY A 88 -4.91 10.45 -13.34
N ASP A 89 -4.96 9.37 -12.56
CA ASP A 89 -5.79 9.28 -11.38
C ASP A 89 -5.00 9.54 -10.10
N TYR A 90 -5.68 10.20 -9.15
CA TYR A 90 -5.22 10.39 -7.79
C TYR A 90 -5.87 9.36 -6.87
N GLY A 91 -5.10 8.78 -5.96
CA GLY A 91 -5.60 7.85 -4.96
C GLY A 91 -4.92 7.98 -3.60
N THR A 92 -5.60 7.50 -2.57
CA THR A 92 -5.06 7.37 -1.20
C THR A 92 -5.08 5.92 -0.76
N THR A 93 -4.14 5.53 0.11
CA THR A 93 -4.25 4.26 0.83
C THR A 93 -5.20 4.48 1.99
N ALA A 94 -6.39 3.88 1.95
CA ALA A 94 -7.35 3.94 3.05
C ALA A 94 -6.78 3.26 4.31
N ALA A 95 -5.94 3.94 5.07
CA ALA A 95 -5.32 3.43 6.28
C ALA A 95 -6.20 3.78 7.48
N GLY A 96 -7.14 2.91 7.83
CA GLY A 96 -8.00 3.08 8.99
C GLY A 96 -8.53 1.75 9.53
N PRO A 97 -9.10 1.76 10.75
CA PRO A 97 -9.57 0.54 11.41
C PRO A 97 -10.77 -0.11 10.69
N ASP A 98 -11.53 0.67 9.91
CA ASP A 98 -12.69 0.20 9.16
C ASP A 98 -12.63 0.61 7.69
N LEU A 99 -12.81 -0.38 6.81
CA LEU A 99 -12.73 -0.19 5.35
C LEU A 99 -13.91 0.62 4.79
N PHE A 100 -15.10 0.54 5.40
CA PHE A 100 -16.31 1.18 4.92
C PHE A 100 -16.37 2.67 5.30
N GLU A 101 -16.02 3.00 6.54
CA GLU A 101 -15.83 4.37 7.00
C GLU A 101 -14.72 5.06 6.20
N CYS A 102 -13.61 4.34 6.02
CA CYS A 102 -12.58 4.80 5.14
C CYS A 102 -13.20 5.12 3.79
N ARG A 103 -13.86 4.18 3.09
CA ARG A 103 -14.45 4.36 1.73
C ARG A 103 -15.26 5.64 1.57
N SER A 104 -16.12 5.96 2.54
CA SER A 104 -17.03 7.12 2.45
C SER A 104 -16.35 8.49 2.52
N ALA A 105 -15.13 8.58 3.07
CA ALA A 105 -14.60 9.87 3.50
C ALA A 105 -13.77 10.67 2.45
N ARG A 106 -13.35 10.09 1.32
CA ARG A 106 -12.24 10.61 0.45
C ARG A 106 -12.30 10.08 -0.99
N GLY A 107 -11.94 10.91 -1.98
CA GLY A 107 -12.01 10.67 -3.43
C GLY A 107 -11.18 9.49 -3.96
N THR A 108 -11.38 9.17 -5.25
CA THR A 108 -11.05 7.94 -6.02
C THR A 108 -9.92 7.07 -5.45
N ARG A 109 -10.16 5.77 -5.24
CA ARG A 109 -9.33 4.91 -4.36
C ARG A 109 -8.81 3.65 -5.05
N ALA A 110 -7.55 3.32 -4.78
CA ALA A 110 -7.05 1.95 -4.91
C ALA A 110 -7.44 1.15 -3.66
N ARG A 111 -7.94 -0.07 -3.85
CA ARG A 111 -8.27 -0.99 -2.75
C ARG A 111 -6.98 -1.62 -2.22
N THR A 112 -6.49 -1.15 -1.08
CA THR A 112 -5.45 -1.85 -0.30
C THR A 112 -6.10 -2.61 0.84
N CYS A 113 -5.77 -3.89 0.98
CA CYS A 113 -6.35 -4.76 2.00
C CYS A 113 -5.53 -4.66 3.29
N ALA A 114 -5.73 -3.60 4.08
CA ALA A 114 -5.26 -3.58 5.45
C ALA A 114 -6.27 -4.36 6.31
N SER A 115 -5.79 -5.38 7.02
CA SER A 115 -6.57 -6.33 7.82
C SER A 115 -7.73 -5.70 8.62
N ALA A 116 -8.97 -5.96 8.20
CA ALA A 116 -10.16 -5.67 9.00
C ALA A 116 -10.48 -6.85 9.93
N SER A 117 -10.31 -6.62 11.23
CA SER A 117 -10.65 -7.56 12.29
C SER A 117 -12.13 -7.41 12.72
N SER A 118 -12.95 -8.34 12.25
CA SER A 118 -14.21 -8.89 12.81
C SER A 118 -15.23 -7.99 13.54
N ARG A 119 -16.41 -7.83 12.92
CA ARG A 119 -17.81 -8.10 13.37
C ARG A 119 -18.73 -7.15 12.57
N ALA A 120 -19.75 -7.56 11.82
CA ALA A 120 -20.77 -8.55 12.10
C ALA A 120 -21.45 -9.06 10.81
N GLY A 121 -22.02 -10.28 10.85
CA GLY A 121 -23.11 -10.68 9.96
C GLY A 121 -22.86 -11.86 9.00
N ARG A 122 -23.06 -13.08 9.53
CA ARG A 122 -23.43 -14.33 8.82
C ARG A 122 -22.33 -15.15 8.10
N ARG A 123 -21.92 -16.20 8.84
CA ARG A 123 -21.58 -17.59 8.44
C ARG A 123 -20.65 -17.81 7.24
N GLY A 124 -19.37 -18.00 7.57
CA GLY A 124 -18.37 -18.76 6.81
C GLY A 124 -17.04 -18.68 7.55
N ARG A 125 -16.67 -19.70 8.33
CA ARG A 125 -15.42 -19.68 9.11
C ARG A 125 -14.28 -20.22 8.24
N SER A 126 -13.36 -19.35 7.83
CA SER A 126 -11.97 -19.72 7.54
C SER A 126 -11.06 -18.79 8.36
N LYS A 127 -10.41 -19.37 9.36
CA LYS A 127 -9.40 -18.71 10.19
C LYS A 127 -8.08 -18.78 9.42
N CYS A 128 -7.62 -17.69 8.82
CA CYS A 128 -6.22 -17.57 8.38
C CYS A 128 -5.45 -16.75 9.41
N ARG A 129 -4.87 -17.43 10.40
CA ARG A 129 -3.79 -16.87 11.22
C ARG A 129 -2.50 -17.06 10.44
N LYS A 130 -1.76 -15.99 10.16
CA LYS A 130 -0.38 -16.10 9.67
C LYS A 130 0.48 -16.72 10.81
N PRO A 131 1.35 -17.71 10.54
CA PRO A 131 2.28 -18.22 11.54
C PRO A 131 3.32 -17.14 11.89
N SER A 132 3.67 -17.04 13.18
CA SER A 132 4.82 -16.26 13.64
C SER A 132 6.10 -17.08 13.42
N TRP A 133 7.06 -16.53 12.67
CA TRP A 133 8.40 -17.10 12.52
C TRP A 133 9.31 -16.66 13.68
N PRO A 134 10.26 -17.49 14.14
CA PRO A 134 11.13 -17.18 15.26
C PRO A 134 12.18 -16.12 14.90
N HIS A 135 12.68 -15.43 15.92
CA HIS A 135 13.64 -14.33 15.84
C HIS A 135 14.98 -14.79 15.26
N TRP A 136 15.57 -13.99 14.37
CA TRP A 136 16.88 -14.24 13.76
C TRP A 136 17.94 -13.39 14.48
N SER A 137 18.98 -14.04 15.04
CA SER A 137 20.17 -13.37 15.60
C SER A 137 21.19 -13.12 14.49
N PRO A 138 21.96 -12.01 14.54
CA PRO A 138 22.97 -11.72 13.53
C PRO A 138 24.19 -12.64 13.72
N ALA A 139 24.59 -13.34 12.66
CA ALA A 139 25.87 -14.03 12.60
C ALA A 139 26.99 -13.00 12.36
N THR A 140 28.00 -13.00 13.22
CA THR A 140 29.23 -12.22 13.05
C THR A 140 30.25 -12.96 12.20
N ARG A 141 30.96 -12.16 11.38
CA ARG A 141 32.09 -12.41 10.47
C ARG A 141 31.76 -12.92 9.08
#